data_AF-A0A3R7C790-F1
#
_entry.id   AF-A0A3R7C790-F1
#
_cell.length_a   1.000
_cell.length_b   1.000
_cell.length_c   1.000
_cell.angle_alpha   90.00
_cell.angle_beta   90.00
_cell.angle_gamma   90.00
#
_symmetry.space_group_name_H-M   'P 1'
#
loop_
_entity.id
_entity.type
_entity.pdbx_description
1 polymer ?
#
loop_
_entity_poly.entity_id
_entity_poly.type
_entity_poly.pdbx_seq_one_letter_code
_entity_poly.pdbx_strand_id
1 'polypeptide(L)'
;MTQEYTVWIGKTAYPVVVSDERKALLAAKAAGRAFVGLIHMEEHGGGSQEDDIWDAEYLATPDAICPEYLERIVLRHIGLPWIITETDRLIIREFTVEDIAGMPEEPDAWFTQEERDADQIFYDTEKLKAYIKGQYRFYEYGIWALVRKTDGRIIGKAGLSNAKKRDFARASAPEEQLGKVAETGNDFEPKSRVDSENDFPDANGMEDREFLELGYHVFHPYRRQGYAEEACRAILAYARDELDCPVCACVAGENTASVQLLRKLQVKYYLSGK
;
A
#
# COMPACT_ATOMS: atom_id res chain seq x y z
N MET A 1 -8.02 0.59 29.29
CA MET A 1 -7.08 1.72 29.32
C MET A 1 -7.49 2.76 28.29
N THR A 2 -7.62 4.03 28.70
CA THR A 2 -7.90 5.15 27.79
C THR A 2 -6.79 6.20 27.90
N GLN A 3 -6.27 6.64 26.76
CA GLN A 3 -5.26 7.69 26.63
C GLN A 3 -5.72 8.76 25.65
N GLU A 4 -5.37 10.01 25.93
CA GLU A 4 -5.61 11.14 25.01
C GLU A 4 -4.28 11.67 24.50
N TYR A 5 -4.16 11.74 23.18
CA TYR A 5 -3.01 12.29 22.48
C TYR A 5 -3.40 13.60 21.82
N THR A 6 -2.42 14.48 21.62
CA THR A 6 -2.60 15.69 20.81
C THR A 6 -1.65 15.64 19.62
N VAL A 7 -2.23 15.58 18.42
CA VAL A 7 -1.50 15.64 17.15
C VAL A 7 -1.62 17.04 16.60
N TRP A 8 -0.51 17.58 16.08
CA TRP A 8 -0.47 18.94 15.53
C TRP A 8 -0.34 18.87 14.01
N ILE A 9 -1.34 19.36 13.28
CA ILE A 9 -1.24 19.56 11.83
C ILE A 9 -1.10 21.06 11.58
N GLY A 10 0.11 21.48 11.19
CA GLY A 10 0.46 22.89 11.10
C GLY A 10 0.36 23.59 12.46
N LYS A 11 -0.63 24.49 12.62
CA LYS A 11 -0.87 25.23 13.87
C LYS A 11 -2.11 24.77 14.63
N THR A 12 -2.80 23.74 14.11
CA THR A 12 -4.06 23.26 14.67
C THR A 12 -3.82 21.97 15.44
N ALA A 13 -4.31 21.92 16.68
CA ALA A 13 -4.25 20.74 17.53
C ALA A 13 -5.48 19.86 17.32
N TYR A 14 -5.26 18.56 17.17
CA TYR A 14 -6.30 17.55 17.01
C TYR A 14 -6.17 16.51 18.14
N PRO A 15 -7.18 16.38 19.02
CA PRO A 15 -7.16 15.35 20.05
C PRO A 15 -7.49 13.99 19.42
N VAL A 16 -6.71 12.97 19.80
CA VAL A 16 -6.91 11.57 19.40
C VAL A 16 -7.13 10.73 20.64
N VAL A 17 -8.21 9.94 20.65
CA VAL A 17 -8.52 9.01 21.75
C VAL A 17 -8.00 7.62 21.38
N VAL A 18 -7.14 7.05 22.20
CA VAL A 18 -6.63 5.68 22.03
C VAL A 18 -7.11 4.86 23.21
N SER A 19 -7.88 3.80 22.95
CA SER A 19 -8.51 3.03 24.04
C SER A 19 -8.89 1.61 23.63
N ASP A 20 -8.84 0.68 24.56
CA ASP A 20 -9.46 -0.66 24.47
C ASP A 20 -10.94 -0.64 24.95
N GLU A 21 -11.42 0.48 25.52
CA GLU A 21 -12.75 0.60 26.11
C GLU A 21 -13.77 1.11 25.07
N ARG A 22 -14.69 0.23 24.65
CA ARG A 22 -15.76 0.57 23.68
C ARG A 22 -16.50 1.87 24.01
N LYS A 23 -16.82 2.09 25.29
CA LYS A 23 -17.53 3.30 25.75
C LYS A 23 -16.74 4.58 25.44
N ALA A 24 -15.41 4.57 25.59
CA ALA A 24 -14.55 5.70 25.29
C ALA A 24 -14.50 5.97 23.78
N LEU A 25 -14.38 4.91 22.96
CA LEU A 25 -14.37 5.01 21.49
C LEU A 25 -15.69 5.54 20.93
N LEU A 26 -16.83 5.05 21.44
CA LEU A 26 -18.15 5.57 21.05
C LEU A 26 -18.34 7.04 21.45
N ALA A 27 -17.84 7.45 22.61
CA ALA A 27 -17.88 8.86 23.02
C ALA A 27 -16.99 9.75 22.12
N ALA A 28 -15.81 9.26 21.72
CA ALA A 28 -14.94 9.96 20.77
C ALA A 28 -15.62 10.11 19.39
N LYS A 29 -16.21 9.04 18.87
CA LYS A 29 -17.01 9.02 17.64
C LYS A 29 -18.16 10.01 17.68
N ALA A 30 -18.95 10.01 18.75
CA ALA A 30 -20.07 10.94 18.93
C ALA A 30 -19.63 12.40 19.01
N ALA A 31 -18.42 12.65 19.53
CA ALA A 31 -17.80 13.97 19.57
C ALA A 31 -17.09 14.37 18.27
N GLY A 32 -17.06 13.50 17.25
CA GLY A 32 -16.33 13.74 16.00
C GLY A 32 -14.80 13.80 16.16
N ARG A 33 -14.27 13.23 17.23
CA ARG A 33 -12.82 13.12 17.48
C ARG A 33 -12.24 11.93 16.74
N ALA A 34 -10.97 12.01 16.33
CA ALA A 34 -10.23 10.86 15.83
C ALA A 34 -10.02 9.85 16.98
N PHE A 35 -10.08 8.56 16.68
CA PHE A 35 -9.89 7.51 17.69
C PHE A 35 -9.31 6.23 17.12
N VAL A 36 -8.60 5.48 17.98
CA VAL A 36 -7.96 4.20 17.68
C VAL A 36 -8.35 3.19 18.77
N GLY A 37 -8.82 2.01 18.36
CA GLY A 37 -9.05 0.89 19.26
C GLY A 37 -7.73 0.16 19.56
N LEU A 38 -7.45 -0.10 20.84
CA LEU A 38 -6.31 -0.94 21.21
C LEU A 38 -6.69 -2.42 21.17
N ILE A 39 -5.85 -3.22 20.53
CA ILE A 39 -5.95 -4.68 20.52
C ILE A 39 -4.74 -5.31 21.20
N HIS A 40 -5.00 -6.33 22.03
CA HIS A 40 -3.96 -7.11 22.70
C HIS A 40 -3.93 -8.50 22.08
N MET A 41 -2.84 -8.83 21.37
CA MET A 41 -2.64 -10.15 20.79
C MET A 41 -2.02 -11.05 21.88
N GLU A 42 -2.80 -11.95 22.49
CA GLU A 42 -2.24 -12.93 23.44
C GLU A 42 -1.57 -14.10 22.68
N GLU A 43 -0.38 -14.52 23.14
CA GLU A 43 0.47 -15.53 22.45
C GLU A 43 -0.10 -16.96 22.45
N HIS A 44 -1.20 -17.25 23.15
CA HIS A 44 -1.76 -18.59 23.24
C HIS A 44 -3.27 -18.57 23.03
N GLY A 45 -3.72 -18.57 21.76
CA GLY A 45 -4.98 -19.18 21.30
C GLY A 45 -6.26 -18.97 22.13
N GLY A 46 -6.32 -17.94 22.95
CA GLY A 46 -7.38 -17.63 23.87
C GLY A 46 -7.72 -16.18 23.66
N GLY A 47 -8.51 -15.92 22.62
CA GLY A 47 -9.02 -14.58 22.35
C GLY A 47 -9.64 -14.03 23.61
N SER A 48 -9.12 -12.92 24.10
CA SER A 48 -9.82 -12.08 25.06
C SER A 48 -11.22 -11.83 24.47
N GLN A 49 -12.24 -12.33 25.17
CA GLN A 49 -13.67 -12.24 24.90
C GLN A 49 -14.07 -11.53 23.59
N GLU A 50 -14.58 -12.33 22.65
CA GLU A 50 -15.06 -12.08 21.29
C GLU A 50 -16.03 -10.90 21.04
N ASP A 51 -16.30 -10.02 22.00
CA ASP A 51 -17.28 -8.94 21.81
C ASP A 51 -16.60 -7.56 21.95
N ASP A 52 -16.96 -6.63 21.06
CA ASP A 52 -17.00 -5.17 21.33
C ASP A 52 -15.92 -4.16 20.83
N ILE A 53 -15.07 -4.44 19.83
CA ILE A 53 -14.27 -3.36 19.15
C ILE A 53 -14.60 -3.17 17.65
N TRP A 54 -15.69 -3.75 17.17
CA TRP A 54 -16.09 -3.70 15.74
C TRP A 54 -16.41 -2.29 15.20
N ASP A 55 -16.66 -1.31 16.07
CA ASP A 55 -17.00 0.07 15.69
C ASP A 55 -15.76 0.96 15.49
N ALA A 56 -14.56 0.46 15.82
CA ALA A 56 -13.33 1.23 15.74
C ALA A 56 -12.90 1.41 14.29
N GLU A 57 -12.61 2.67 13.96
CA GLU A 57 -12.18 3.07 12.63
C GLU A 57 -10.78 2.56 12.26
N TYR A 58 -9.97 2.34 13.29
CA TYR A 58 -8.59 1.88 13.25
C TYR A 58 -8.31 1.03 14.49
N LEU A 59 -7.52 -0.03 14.32
CA LEU A 59 -7.07 -0.90 15.40
C LEU A 59 -5.55 -0.93 15.43
N ALA A 60 -4.94 -0.89 16.60
CA ALA A 60 -3.49 -0.98 16.76
C ALA A 60 -3.13 -1.70 18.06
N THR A 61 -2.00 -2.39 18.06
CA THR A 61 -1.38 -2.86 19.30
C THR A 61 -0.73 -1.67 20.03
N PRO A 62 -0.55 -1.73 21.36
CA PRO A 62 0.04 -0.61 22.11
C PRO A 62 1.43 -0.19 21.62
N ASP A 63 2.24 -1.12 21.12
CA ASP A 63 3.58 -0.90 20.58
C ASP A 63 3.59 -0.25 19.20
N ALA A 64 2.49 -0.36 18.44
CA ALA A 64 2.33 0.32 17.15
C ALA A 64 1.92 1.80 17.30
N ILE A 65 1.55 2.26 18.50
CA ILE A 65 1.18 3.66 18.73
C ILE A 65 2.43 4.54 18.76
N CYS A 66 2.65 5.27 17.66
CA CYS A 66 3.69 6.29 17.54
C CYS A 66 3.13 7.62 17.00
N PRO A 67 3.87 8.74 17.12
CA PRO A 67 3.44 10.03 16.59
C PRO A 67 3.05 10.00 15.10
N GLU A 68 3.82 9.31 14.27
CA GLU A 68 3.62 9.19 12.83
C GLU A 68 2.33 8.44 12.50
N TYR A 69 2.06 7.34 13.22
CA TYR A 69 0.82 6.59 13.11
C TYR A 69 -0.39 7.47 13.44
N LEU A 70 -0.34 8.19 14.58
CA LEU A 70 -1.42 9.07 15.01
C LEU A 70 -1.62 10.27 14.06
N GLU A 71 -0.54 10.81 13.49
CA GLU A 71 -0.60 11.85 12.46
C GLU A 71 -1.35 11.37 11.22
N ARG A 72 -1.02 10.17 10.72
CA ARG A 72 -1.71 9.53 9.60
C ARG A 72 -3.21 9.35 9.88
N ILE A 73 -3.59 8.91 11.08
CA ILE A 73 -5.00 8.79 11.49
C ILE A 73 -5.70 10.15 11.44
N VAL A 74 -5.07 11.19 11.99
CA VAL A 74 -5.66 12.53 12.03
C VAL A 74 -5.81 13.11 10.64
N LEU A 75 -4.81 13.00 9.77
CA LEU A 75 -4.87 13.47 8.39
C LEU A 75 -6.06 12.84 7.65
N ARG A 76 -6.21 11.52 7.74
CA ARG A 76 -7.36 10.81 7.13
C ARG A 76 -8.69 11.22 7.76
N HIS A 77 -8.75 11.40 9.09
CA HIS A 77 -9.95 11.85 9.80
C HIS A 77 -10.45 13.22 9.33
N ILE A 78 -9.52 14.13 9.01
CA ILE A 78 -9.85 15.48 8.53
C ILE A 78 -9.88 15.61 7.00
N GLY A 79 -9.74 14.49 6.28
CA GLY A 79 -9.82 14.42 4.82
C GLY A 79 -8.59 14.94 4.09
N LEU A 80 -7.43 15.04 4.76
CA LEU A 80 -6.15 15.33 4.12
C LEU A 80 -5.43 14.03 3.73
N PRO A 81 -4.74 14.00 2.57
CA PRO A 81 -4.03 12.82 2.12
C PRO A 81 -2.77 12.57 2.96
N TRP A 82 -2.46 11.31 3.24
CA TRP A 82 -1.16 10.93 3.76
C TRP A 82 -0.08 11.05 2.67
N ILE A 83 1.03 11.70 2.99
CA ILE A 83 2.25 11.67 2.17
C ILE A 83 3.05 10.45 2.62
N ILE A 84 3.09 9.40 1.81
CA ILE A 84 3.83 8.19 2.17
C ILE A 84 5.34 8.43 2.14
N THR A 85 5.81 9.30 1.23
CA THR A 85 7.21 9.67 1.13
C THR A 85 7.41 10.83 0.15
N GLU A 86 8.58 11.45 0.24
CA GLU A 86 9.06 12.45 -0.69
C GLU A 86 10.41 12.02 -1.29
N THR A 87 10.61 12.33 -2.56
CA THR A 87 11.88 12.14 -3.27
C THR A 87 12.46 13.50 -3.67
N ASP A 88 13.56 13.51 -4.40
CA ASP A 88 14.15 14.75 -4.92
C ASP A 88 13.15 15.56 -5.76
N ARG A 89 12.31 14.88 -6.55
CA ARG A 89 11.42 15.53 -7.53
C ARG A 89 9.93 15.30 -7.29
N LEU A 90 9.56 14.33 -6.45
CA LEU A 90 8.18 13.88 -6.27
C LEU A 90 7.74 13.96 -4.81
N ILE A 91 6.46 14.28 -4.64
CA ILE A 91 5.69 13.95 -3.45
C ILE A 91 4.83 12.74 -3.84
N ILE A 92 4.93 11.66 -3.09
CA ILE A 92 4.10 10.46 -3.30
C ILE A 92 3.09 10.41 -2.17
N ARG A 93 1.81 10.55 -2.52
CA ARG A 93 0.73 10.69 -1.54
C ARG A 93 -0.55 10.02 -1.96
N GLU A 94 -1.43 9.79 -1.00
CA GLU A 94 -2.80 9.38 -1.25
C GLU A 94 -3.50 10.35 -2.22
N PHE A 95 -4.36 9.81 -3.07
CA PHE A 95 -5.20 10.63 -3.95
C PHE A 95 -6.22 11.43 -3.15
N THR A 96 -6.60 12.59 -3.67
CA THR A 96 -7.77 13.36 -3.24
C THR A 96 -8.78 13.46 -4.38
N VAL A 97 -10.01 13.86 -4.09
CA VAL A 97 -11.05 13.97 -5.15
C VAL A 97 -10.76 15.12 -6.12
N GLU A 98 -10.04 16.15 -5.67
CA GLU A 98 -9.62 17.30 -6.47
C GLU A 98 -8.60 16.90 -7.55
N ASP A 99 -7.85 15.82 -7.32
CA ASP A 99 -6.84 15.31 -8.25
C ASP A 99 -7.43 14.92 -9.62
N ILE A 100 -8.70 14.51 -9.65
CA ILE A 100 -9.40 14.12 -10.89
C ILE A 100 -9.31 15.22 -11.95
N ALA A 101 -9.38 16.49 -11.54
CA ALA A 101 -9.30 17.63 -12.47
C ALA A 101 -7.93 17.75 -13.17
N GLY A 102 -6.87 17.17 -12.58
CA GLY A 102 -5.52 17.16 -13.13
C GLY A 102 -5.16 15.88 -13.90
N MET A 103 -6.06 14.90 -13.96
CA MET A 103 -5.81 13.61 -14.62
C MET A 103 -5.96 13.74 -16.15
N PRO A 104 -4.96 13.32 -16.94
CA PRO A 104 -5.05 13.38 -18.40
C PRO A 104 -5.87 12.21 -18.97
N GLU A 105 -6.46 12.41 -20.14
CA GLU A 105 -6.98 11.30 -20.94
C GLU A 105 -5.81 10.53 -21.58
N GLU A 106 -5.73 9.24 -21.29
CA GLU A 106 -4.70 8.35 -21.85
C GLU A 106 -5.36 7.39 -22.86
N PRO A 107 -4.76 7.14 -24.04
CA PRO A 107 -5.32 6.27 -25.08
C PRO A 107 -5.68 4.85 -24.61
N ASP A 108 -6.85 4.36 -25.01
CA ASP A 108 -7.32 2.98 -24.73
C ASP A 108 -6.35 1.91 -25.24
N ALA A 109 -5.65 2.18 -26.34
CA ALA A 109 -4.67 1.25 -26.90
C ALA A 109 -3.49 0.91 -25.96
N TRP A 110 -3.33 1.62 -24.84
CA TRP A 110 -2.30 1.32 -23.83
C TRP A 110 -2.79 0.43 -22.69
N PHE A 111 -4.08 0.09 -22.68
CA PHE A 111 -4.71 -0.67 -21.62
C PHE A 111 -5.43 -1.88 -22.22
N THR A 112 -5.38 -3.00 -21.53
CA THR A 112 -6.41 -4.03 -21.66
C THR A 112 -7.75 -3.51 -21.11
N GLN A 113 -8.85 -4.17 -21.45
CA GLN A 113 -10.17 -3.79 -20.90
C GLN A 113 -10.17 -3.85 -19.37
N GLU A 114 -9.56 -4.89 -18.78
CA GLU A 114 -9.48 -5.05 -17.33
C GLU A 114 -8.67 -3.93 -16.67
N GLU A 115 -7.51 -3.58 -17.25
CA GLU A 115 -6.69 -2.46 -16.75
C GLU A 115 -7.45 -1.14 -16.86
N ARG A 116 -8.17 -0.90 -17.96
CA ARG A 116 -8.99 0.32 -18.14
C ARG A 116 -10.10 0.39 -17.10
N ASP A 117 -10.81 -0.70 -16.86
CA ASP A 117 -11.91 -0.75 -15.89
C ASP A 117 -11.40 -0.50 -14.46
N ALA A 118 -10.24 -1.07 -14.11
CA ALA A 118 -9.56 -0.78 -12.86
C ALA A 118 -9.09 0.68 -12.77
N ASP A 119 -8.62 1.25 -13.89
CA ASP A 119 -8.11 2.61 -13.94
C ASP A 119 -9.18 3.68 -13.74
N GLN A 120 -10.42 3.37 -14.12
CA GLN A 120 -11.56 4.28 -14.03
C GLN A 120 -11.86 4.75 -12.60
N ILE A 121 -11.37 4.03 -11.58
CA ILE A 121 -11.46 4.45 -10.18
C ILE A 121 -10.89 5.85 -9.97
N PHE A 122 -9.80 6.21 -10.66
CA PHE A 122 -9.08 7.48 -10.47
C PHE A 122 -9.63 8.64 -11.31
N TYR A 123 -10.71 8.41 -12.07
CA TYR A 123 -11.37 9.43 -12.89
C TYR A 123 -12.83 9.66 -12.48
N ASP A 124 -13.38 8.80 -11.63
CA ASP A 124 -14.74 8.89 -11.14
C ASP A 124 -14.75 9.34 -9.67
N THR A 125 -15.51 10.39 -9.38
CA THR A 125 -15.53 11.02 -8.05
C THR A 125 -16.01 10.06 -6.96
N GLU A 126 -17.05 9.27 -7.23
CA GLU A 126 -17.64 8.40 -6.21
C GLU A 126 -16.81 7.13 -6.02
N LYS A 127 -16.25 6.58 -7.10
CA LYS A 127 -15.30 5.46 -7.01
C LYS A 127 -14.03 5.88 -6.25
N LEU A 128 -13.49 7.06 -6.52
CA LEU A 128 -12.29 7.53 -5.83
C LEU A 128 -12.56 7.79 -4.34
N LYS A 129 -13.70 8.39 -3.97
CA LYS A 129 -14.11 8.53 -2.56
C LYS A 129 -14.21 7.17 -1.87
N ALA A 130 -14.82 6.18 -2.52
CA ALA A 130 -14.93 4.83 -1.98
C ALA A 130 -13.54 4.18 -1.83
N TYR A 131 -12.65 4.39 -2.81
CA TYR A 131 -11.27 3.91 -2.76
C TYR A 131 -10.49 4.52 -1.61
N ILE A 132 -10.50 5.86 -1.45
CA ILE A 132 -9.80 6.55 -0.35
C ILE A 132 -10.29 6.04 1.01
N LYS A 133 -11.61 5.93 1.18
CA LYS A 133 -12.23 5.49 2.44
C LYS A 133 -11.99 4.01 2.75
N GLY A 134 -11.95 3.17 1.73
CA GLY A 134 -11.78 1.72 1.90
C GLY A 134 -10.32 1.30 1.89
N GLN A 135 -9.63 1.56 0.77
CA GLN A 135 -8.30 1.04 0.49
C GLN A 135 -7.25 1.57 1.47
N TYR A 136 -7.00 2.88 1.46
CA TYR A 136 -5.91 3.44 2.27
C TYR A 136 -6.15 3.28 3.76
N ARG A 137 -7.41 3.45 4.17
CA ARG A 137 -7.79 3.41 5.57
C ARG A 137 -7.64 2.02 6.19
N PHE A 138 -7.94 0.97 5.42
CA PHE A 138 -7.90 -0.41 5.89
C PHE A 138 -6.54 -1.08 5.64
N TYR A 139 -5.98 -0.92 4.44
CA TYR A 139 -4.78 -1.63 4.03
C TYR A 139 -3.49 -0.82 4.27
N GLU A 140 -3.59 0.49 4.46
CA GLU A 140 -2.45 1.41 4.58
C GLU A 140 -1.54 1.51 3.36
N TYR A 141 -1.86 0.74 2.31
CA TYR A 141 -1.28 0.82 0.98
C TYR A 141 -2.36 0.91 -0.10
N GLY A 142 -1.94 1.34 -1.28
CA GLY A 142 -2.78 1.40 -2.47
C GLY A 142 -2.00 2.00 -3.62
N ILE A 143 -2.71 2.54 -4.60
CA ILE A 143 -2.13 3.32 -5.69
C ILE A 143 -2.10 4.78 -5.27
N TRP A 144 -0.93 5.41 -5.29
CA TRP A 144 -0.72 6.80 -4.87
C TRP A 144 -0.53 7.72 -6.06
N ALA A 145 -0.81 9.01 -5.85
CA ALA A 145 -0.54 10.07 -6.81
C ALA A 145 0.95 10.43 -6.81
N LEU A 146 1.53 10.55 -8.00
CA LEU A 146 2.89 11.05 -8.19
C LEU A 146 2.84 12.54 -8.51
N VAL A 147 3.08 13.38 -7.51
CA VAL A 147 2.99 14.84 -7.63
C VAL A 147 4.38 15.43 -7.83
N ARG A 148 4.60 16.13 -8.94
CA ARG A 148 5.89 16.77 -9.21
C ARG A 148 6.06 18.04 -8.37
N LYS A 149 7.16 18.12 -7.62
CA LYS A 149 7.44 19.23 -6.69
C LYS A 149 7.54 20.60 -7.35
N THR A 150 8.03 20.67 -8.58
CA THR A 150 8.31 21.95 -9.26
C THR A 150 7.06 22.75 -9.60
N ASP A 151 5.92 22.10 -9.79
CA ASP A 151 4.69 22.74 -10.24
C ASP A 151 3.39 22.13 -9.70
N GLY A 152 3.49 21.15 -8.78
CA GLY A 152 2.35 20.53 -8.12
C GLY A 152 1.48 19.65 -9.02
N ARG A 153 1.92 19.35 -10.26
CA ARG A 153 1.13 18.53 -11.19
C ARG A 153 1.23 17.06 -10.85
N ILE A 154 0.11 16.34 -11.02
CA ILE A 154 0.10 14.88 -11.04
C ILE A 154 0.70 14.43 -12.36
N ILE A 155 1.79 13.68 -12.28
CA ILE A 155 2.53 13.21 -13.46
C ILE A 155 2.39 11.70 -13.68
N GLY A 156 1.71 11.03 -12.77
CA GLY A 156 1.44 9.61 -12.84
C GLY A 156 0.84 9.07 -11.56
N LYS A 157 0.75 7.76 -11.51
CA LYS A 157 0.27 6.98 -10.38
C LYS A 157 1.15 5.75 -10.20
N ALA A 158 1.40 5.35 -8.97
CA ALA A 158 2.12 4.12 -8.69
C ALA A 158 1.77 3.63 -7.30
N GLY A 159 1.86 2.33 -7.06
CA GLY A 159 1.66 1.78 -5.74
C GLY A 159 1.52 0.28 -5.72
N LEU A 160 0.82 -0.19 -4.70
CA LEU A 160 0.74 -1.60 -4.34
C LEU A 160 -0.72 -2.07 -4.36
N SER A 161 -0.94 -3.29 -4.83
CA SER A 161 -2.21 -3.99 -4.75
C SER A 161 -2.00 -5.44 -4.30
N ASN A 162 -3.05 -6.10 -3.81
CA ASN A 162 -2.98 -7.53 -3.53
C ASN A 162 -2.66 -8.30 -4.81
N ALA A 163 -1.59 -9.12 -4.80
CA ALA A 163 -1.24 -9.94 -5.95
C ALA A 163 -2.34 -10.99 -6.20
N LYS A 164 -2.77 -11.15 -7.45
CA LYS A 164 -3.81 -12.14 -7.79
C LYS A 164 -3.20 -13.54 -7.80
N LYS A 165 -3.78 -14.49 -7.03
CA LYS A 165 -3.36 -15.91 -6.99
C LYS A 165 -3.24 -16.59 -8.37
N ARG A 166 -3.95 -16.10 -9.40
CA ARG A 166 -3.93 -16.65 -10.77
C ARG A 166 -2.64 -16.36 -11.55
N ASP A 167 -1.89 -15.32 -11.20
CA ASP A 167 -0.68 -14.94 -11.95
C ASP A 167 0.50 -15.86 -11.65
N PHE A 168 0.50 -16.50 -10.47
CA PHE A 168 1.51 -17.48 -10.07
C PHE A 168 1.27 -18.87 -10.67
N ALA A 169 0.01 -19.29 -10.85
CA ALA A 169 -0.34 -20.63 -11.33
C ALA A 169 -0.15 -20.83 -12.85
N ARG A 170 -0.09 -19.74 -13.64
CA ARG A 170 0.21 -19.82 -15.09
C ARG A 170 1.71 -19.83 -15.40
N ALA A 171 2.55 -19.44 -14.43
CA ALA A 171 4.00 -19.38 -14.58
C ALA A 171 4.72 -20.67 -14.10
N SER A 172 4.02 -21.59 -13.46
CA SER A 172 4.56 -22.88 -12.97
C SER A 172 4.68 -23.97 -14.07
N ALA A 173 4.74 -23.58 -15.34
CA ALA A 173 5.17 -24.48 -16.41
C ALA A 173 6.70 -24.72 -16.31
N PRO A 174 7.22 -25.89 -16.74
CA PRO A 174 8.59 -26.31 -16.43
C PRO A 174 9.65 -25.28 -16.86
N GLU A 175 10.70 -25.16 -16.06
CA GLU A 175 11.87 -24.28 -16.25
C GLU A 175 12.59 -24.50 -17.58
N GLU A 176 12.04 -24.01 -18.69
CA GLU A 176 12.73 -23.94 -19.98
C GLU A 176 12.51 -22.59 -20.67
N GLN A 177 12.66 -21.50 -19.91
CA GLN A 177 12.97 -20.16 -20.44
C GLN A 177 13.40 -19.16 -19.36
N LEU A 178 14.30 -19.57 -18.47
CA LEU A 178 14.92 -18.67 -17.50
C LEU A 178 16.17 -18.02 -18.13
N GLY A 179 16.06 -16.76 -18.54
CA GLY A 179 17.23 -15.90 -18.69
C GLY A 179 17.81 -15.64 -17.30
N LYS A 180 18.89 -16.36 -16.96
CA LYS A 180 19.78 -16.21 -15.77
C LYS A 180 19.22 -15.34 -14.63
N VAL A 181 18.76 -16.02 -13.59
CA VAL A 181 18.58 -15.44 -12.24
C VAL A 181 19.93 -14.89 -11.79
N ALA A 182 19.98 -13.59 -11.50
CA ALA A 182 21.00 -13.05 -10.62
C ALA A 182 20.52 -13.34 -9.20
N GLU A 183 20.97 -14.45 -8.62
CA GLU A 183 20.86 -14.68 -7.18
C GLU A 183 21.79 -13.69 -6.48
N THR A 184 21.28 -12.50 -6.14
CA THR A 184 21.87 -11.63 -5.11
C THR A 184 20.80 -10.68 -4.57
N GLY A 185 20.39 -10.96 -3.32
CA GLY A 185 20.11 -9.98 -2.27
C GLY A 185 18.92 -9.02 -2.45
N ASN A 186 17.73 -9.46 -2.04
CA ASN A 186 16.94 -8.60 -1.16
C ASN A 186 17.15 -9.20 0.23
N ASP A 187 18.12 -8.67 0.97
CA ASP A 187 18.46 -9.14 2.32
C ASP A 187 17.33 -8.77 3.28
N PHE A 188 16.24 -9.53 3.19
CA PHE A 188 15.16 -9.56 4.14
C PHE A 188 15.49 -10.66 5.14
N GLU A 189 16.27 -10.33 6.18
CA GLU A 189 16.33 -11.15 7.38
C GLU A 189 15.21 -10.67 8.33
N PRO A 190 14.14 -11.47 8.53
CA PRO A 190 13.09 -11.11 9.47
C PRO A 190 13.62 -11.14 10.91
N LYS A 191 13.11 -10.25 11.76
CA LYS A 191 13.31 -10.38 13.21
C LYS A 191 12.68 -11.70 13.66
N SER A 192 13.52 -12.62 14.12
CA SER A 192 13.18 -13.99 14.53
C SER A 192 11.95 -14.06 15.43
N ARG A 193 10.87 -14.71 14.96
CA ARG A 193 9.89 -15.37 15.83
C ARG A 193 10.32 -16.83 15.96
N VAL A 194 10.43 -17.28 17.21
CA VAL A 194 10.97 -18.58 17.61
C VAL A 194 10.09 -19.72 17.08
N ASP A 195 10.74 -20.76 16.58
CA ASP A 195 10.17 -21.95 15.97
C ASP A 195 9.17 -22.67 16.89
N SER A 196 8.02 -23.05 16.34
CA SER A 196 7.27 -24.21 16.83
C SER A 196 7.22 -25.25 15.71
N GLU A 197 8.05 -26.28 15.85
CA GLU A 197 8.04 -27.50 15.05
C GLU A 197 6.66 -28.15 15.12
N ASN A 198 5.88 -28.04 14.03
CA ASN A 198 5.00 -29.07 13.48
C ASN A 198 4.14 -28.43 12.40
N ASP A 199 4.65 -28.39 11.17
CA ASP A 199 3.76 -28.49 10.02
C ASP A 199 4.44 -29.31 8.93
N PHE A 200 3.69 -30.28 8.40
CA PHE A 200 4.19 -31.23 7.42
C PHE A 200 4.44 -30.49 6.09
N PRO A 201 5.58 -30.71 5.40
CA PRO A 201 5.84 -30.02 4.16
C PRO A 201 4.96 -30.62 3.05
N ASP A 202 4.03 -29.83 2.53
CA ASP A 202 3.44 -30.12 1.23
C ASP A 202 4.54 -30.10 0.17
N ALA A 203 4.48 -31.08 -0.73
CA ALA A 203 5.57 -31.56 -1.59
C ALA A 203 6.05 -30.60 -2.71
N ASN A 204 5.96 -29.28 -2.52
CA ASN A 204 6.52 -28.27 -3.41
C ASN A 204 7.22 -27.08 -2.72
N GLY A 205 7.37 -27.07 -1.38
CA GLY A 205 8.36 -26.22 -0.69
C GLY A 205 8.31 -24.71 -0.95
N MET A 206 7.18 -24.15 -1.42
CA MET A 206 6.96 -22.71 -1.49
C MET A 206 6.10 -22.33 -0.28
N GLU A 207 6.70 -21.63 0.68
CA GLU A 207 5.94 -20.89 1.69
C GLU A 207 4.90 -20.02 0.98
N ASP A 208 3.63 -20.12 1.39
CA ASP A 208 2.51 -19.26 1.01
C ASP A 208 2.77 -17.82 1.51
N ARG A 209 3.77 -17.13 0.94
CA ARG A 209 3.99 -15.71 1.21
C ARG A 209 3.04 -14.89 0.35
N GLU A 210 2.17 -14.12 1.00
CA GLU A 210 1.36 -13.12 0.32
C GLU A 210 2.28 -12.00 -0.19
N PHE A 211 2.31 -11.80 -1.52
CA PHE A 211 3.05 -10.71 -2.15
C PHE A 211 2.10 -9.55 -2.44
N LEU A 212 2.62 -8.33 -2.31
CA LEU A 212 2.01 -7.16 -2.94
C LEU A 212 2.53 -7.01 -4.37
N GLU A 213 1.64 -6.61 -5.27
CA GLU A 213 1.95 -6.32 -6.66
C GLU A 213 2.23 -4.83 -6.83
N LEU A 214 3.41 -4.50 -7.37
CA LEU A 214 3.81 -3.16 -7.77
C LEU A 214 3.21 -2.81 -9.14
N GLY A 215 2.37 -1.79 -9.17
CA GLY A 215 1.84 -1.17 -10.39
C GLY A 215 2.30 0.28 -10.54
N TYR A 216 2.55 0.73 -11.77
CA TYR A 216 2.86 2.13 -12.04
C TYR A 216 2.45 2.56 -13.45
N HIS A 217 2.06 3.82 -13.57
CA HIS A 217 1.76 4.48 -14.83
C HIS A 217 2.18 5.95 -14.77
N VAL A 218 3.28 6.28 -15.43
CA VAL A 218 3.68 7.68 -15.66
C VAL A 218 2.97 8.18 -16.92
N PHE A 219 2.28 9.33 -16.83
CA PHE A 219 1.51 9.87 -17.95
C PHE A 219 2.41 10.28 -19.11
N HIS A 220 1.88 10.23 -20.33
CA HIS A 220 2.64 10.32 -21.56
C HIS A 220 3.65 11.49 -21.62
N PRO A 221 3.31 12.74 -21.23
CA PRO A 221 4.24 13.87 -21.30
C PRO A 221 5.46 13.76 -20.37
N TYR A 222 5.39 12.89 -19.36
CA TYR A 222 6.40 12.78 -18.30
C TYR A 222 7.22 11.48 -18.38
N ARG A 223 6.94 10.61 -19.36
CA ARG A 223 7.69 9.36 -19.56
C ARG A 223 9.14 9.63 -19.95
N ARG A 224 10.01 8.62 -19.74
CA ARG A 224 11.45 8.63 -20.09
C ARG A 224 12.28 9.75 -19.44
N GLN A 225 11.82 10.25 -18.29
CA GLN A 225 12.52 11.27 -17.48
C GLN A 225 13.00 10.71 -16.12
N GLY A 226 12.91 9.39 -15.93
CA GLY A 226 13.33 8.70 -14.70
C GLY A 226 12.29 8.67 -13.58
N TYR A 227 11.11 9.28 -13.75
CA TYR A 227 10.10 9.35 -12.69
C TYR A 227 9.56 7.98 -12.24
N ALA A 228 9.40 7.02 -13.17
CA ALA A 228 8.94 5.69 -12.82
C ALA A 228 9.92 4.98 -11.88
N GLU A 229 11.22 5.07 -12.17
CA GLU A 229 12.25 4.47 -11.32
C GLU A 229 12.30 5.13 -9.94
N GLU A 230 12.30 6.46 -9.90
CA GLU A 230 12.31 7.23 -8.66
C GLU A 230 11.11 6.87 -7.77
N ALA A 231 9.91 6.86 -8.34
CA ALA A 231 8.69 6.51 -7.63
C ALA A 231 8.70 5.05 -7.14
N CYS A 232 9.05 4.09 -8.00
CA CYS A 232 9.06 2.69 -7.64
C CYS A 232 10.09 2.36 -6.55
N ARG A 233 11.29 2.98 -6.58
CA ARG A 233 12.28 2.79 -5.49
C ARG A 233 11.74 3.27 -4.14
N ALA A 234 11.09 4.44 -4.15
CA ALA A 234 10.49 5.01 -2.95
C ALA A 234 9.33 4.13 -2.42
N ILE A 235 8.48 3.61 -3.30
CA ILE A 235 7.39 2.69 -2.92
C ILE A 235 7.91 1.35 -2.40
N LEU A 236 8.97 0.80 -3.01
CA LEU A 236 9.60 -0.44 -2.52
C LEU A 236 10.24 -0.25 -1.15
N ALA A 237 10.82 0.93 -0.89
CA ALA A 237 11.31 1.27 0.45
C ALA A 237 10.16 1.33 1.46
N TYR A 238 9.06 2.01 1.12
CA TYR A 238 7.85 2.03 1.96
C TYR A 238 7.32 0.62 2.25
N ALA A 239 7.24 -0.26 1.23
CA ALA A 239 6.78 -1.62 1.41
C ALA A 239 7.65 -2.43 2.39
N ARG A 240 8.97 -2.23 2.35
CA ARG A 240 9.92 -2.88 3.26
C ARG A 240 9.84 -2.29 4.67
N ASP A 241 9.89 -0.97 4.78
CA ASP A 241 10.11 -0.28 6.05
C ASP A 241 8.82 -0.13 6.87
N GLU A 242 7.66 0.04 6.20
CA GLU A 242 6.38 0.33 6.84
C GLU A 242 5.39 -0.85 6.80
N LEU A 243 5.45 -1.69 5.76
CA LEU A 243 4.50 -2.81 5.58
C LEU A 243 5.10 -4.18 5.89
N ASP A 244 6.43 -4.29 5.97
CA ASP A 244 7.16 -5.55 6.15
C ASP A 244 6.73 -6.65 5.16
N CYS A 245 6.35 -6.26 3.94
CA CYS A 245 5.69 -7.15 2.97
C CYS A 245 6.50 -7.30 1.67
N PRO A 246 6.72 -8.53 1.18
CA PRO A 246 7.44 -8.74 -0.06
C PRO A 246 6.63 -8.25 -1.28
N VAL A 247 7.34 -7.72 -2.27
CA VAL A 247 6.74 -7.12 -3.47
C VAL A 247 7.15 -7.88 -4.73
N CYS A 248 6.19 -8.11 -5.62
CA CYS A 248 6.40 -8.59 -6.99
C CYS A 248 5.75 -7.65 -8.01
N ALA A 249 5.88 -7.94 -9.30
CA ALA A 249 5.16 -7.23 -10.36
C ALA A 249 4.68 -8.18 -11.45
N CYS A 250 3.54 -7.89 -12.07
CA CYS A 250 3.08 -8.55 -13.30
C CYS A 250 3.23 -7.59 -14.48
N VAL A 251 3.75 -8.07 -15.61
CA VAL A 251 4.00 -7.22 -16.78
C VAL A 251 3.82 -8.00 -18.09
N ALA A 252 3.18 -7.38 -19.08
CA ALA A 252 3.11 -7.96 -20.42
C ALA A 252 4.51 -8.09 -21.04
N GLY A 253 4.81 -9.23 -21.67
CA GLY A 253 6.14 -9.52 -22.23
C GLY A 253 6.62 -8.51 -23.28
N GLU A 254 5.70 -7.93 -24.06
CA GLU A 254 6.00 -6.87 -25.03
C GLU A 254 6.32 -5.51 -24.41
N ASN A 255 6.00 -5.30 -23.13
CA ASN A 255 6.27 -4.05 -22.42
C ASN A 255 7.75 -3.99 -21.98
N THR A 256 8.62 -3.88 -22.98
CA THR A 256 10.08 -3.85 -22.82
C THR A 256 10.56 -2.76 -21.87
N ALA A 257 9.90 -1.60 -21.84
CA ALA A 257 10.24 -0.50 -20.94
C ALA A 257 10.04 -0.90 -19.48
N SER A 258 8.89 -1.50 -19.15
CA SER A 258 8.61 -1.96 -17.79
C SER A 258 9.48 -3.15 -17.38
N VAL A 259 9.73 -4.09 -18.29
CA VAL A 259 10.64 -5.23 -18.04
C VAL A 259 12.06 -4.74 -17.72
N GLN A 260 12.58 -3.77 -18.48
CA GLN A 260 13.90 -3.20 -18.21
C GLN A 260 13.95 -2.49 -16.85
N LEU A 261 12.89 -1.74 -16.51
CA LEU A 261 12.81 -1.07 -15.22
C LEU A 261 12.77 -2.08 -14.07
N LEU A 262 11.92 -3.10 -14.14
CA LEU A 262 11.80 -4.12 -13.09
C LEU A 262 13.12 -4.87 -12.86
N ARG A 263 13.88 -5.15 -13.93
CA ARG A 263 15.25 -5.69 -13.81
C ARG A 263 16.20 -4.73 -13.10
N LYS A 264 16.15 -3.44 -13.41
CA LYS A 264 16.98 -2.40 -12.76
C LYS A 264 16.61 -2.21 -11.28
N LEU A 265 15.34 -2.43 -10.93
CA LEU A 265 14.85 -2.38 -9.55
C LEU A 265 15.12 -3.68 -8.77
N GLN A 266 15.52 -4.76 -9.46
CA GLN A 266 15.73 -6.09 -8.88
C GLN A 266 14.49 -6.65 -8.17
N VAL A 267 13.30 -6.30 -8.67
CA VAL A 267 12.02 -6.81 -8.16
C VAL A 267 11.68 -8.12 -8.86
N LYS A 268 11.17 -9.10 -8.12
CA LYS A 268 10.64 -10.34 -8.70
C LYS A 268 9.44 -9.99 -9.59
N TYR A 269 9.46 -10.41 -10.86
CA TYR A 269 8.35 -10.13 -11.77
C TYR A 269 7.96 -11.34 -12.61
N TYR A 270 6.70 -11.33 -13.04
CA TYR A 270 6.08 -12.37 -13.86
C TYR A 270 5.66 -11.76 -15.19
N LEU A 271 5.81 -12.55 -16.26
CA LEU A 271 5.32 -12.16 -17.57
C LEU A 271 3.89 -12.66 -17.73
N SER A 272 2.94 -11.75 -17.99
CA SER A 272 1.60 -12.15 -18.40
C SER A 272 1.59 -12.57 -19.87
N GLY A 273 0.96 -13.71 -20.16
CA GLY A 273 0.67 -14.16 -21.52
C GLY A 273 -0.63 -13.56 -22.03
N LYS A 274 -0.71 -13.28 -23.33
CA LYS A 274 -1.98 -12.93 -24.00
C LYS A 274 -2.98 -14.08 -23.98
#